data_AF-A0A2U3A7P2-F1
#
_entry.id   AF-A0A2U3A7P2-F1
#
_cell.length_a   1.000
_cell.length_b   1.000
_cell.length_c   1.000
_cell.angle_alpha   90.00
_cell.angle_beta   90.00
_cell.angle_gamma   90.00
#
_symmetry.space_group_name_H-M   'P 1'
#
loop_
_entity.id
_entity.type
_entity.pdbx_description
1 polymer ?
#
loop_
_entity_poly.entity_id
_entity_poly.type
_entity_poly.pdbx_seq_one_letter_code
_entity_poly.pdbx_strand_id
1 'polypeptide(L)' 'MIKLERSAEAERAKLTGLDGNAYDAQRAKWREAAFEFQTAVTKHAERDDVTMTRYEVEQAAKNAARHPEPAPA' A
#
# COMPACT_ATOMS: atom_id res chain seq x y z
N MET A 1 3.41 6.20 -4.14
CA MET A 1 2.39 5.24 -3.69
C MET A 1 2.83 3.77 -3.76
N ILE A 2 3.52 3.30 -4.82
CA ILE A 2 3.99 1.89 -4.88
C ILE A 2 4.84 1.50 -3.67
N LYS A 3 5.78 2.37 -3.24
CA LYS A 3 6.56 2.17 -2.01
C LYS A 3 5.69 2.10 -0.75
N LEU A 4 4.60 2.88 -0.68
CA LEU A 4 3.66 2.87 0.45
C LEU A 4 2.89 1.55 0.51
N GLU A 5 2.41 1.05 -0.63
CA GLU A 5 1.76 -0.27 -0.71
C GLU A 5 2.73 -1.38 -0.29
N ARG A 6 3.99 -1.33 -0.74
CA ARG A 6 5.02 -2.30 -0.32
C ARG A 6 5.27 -2.24 1.19
N SER A 7 5.32 -1.05 1.78
CA SER A 7 5.44 -0.90 3.24
C SER A 7 4.23 -1.48 3.97
N ALA A 8 3.01 -1.21 3.50
CA ALA A 8 1.79 -1.75 4.10
C ALA A 8 1.77 -3.29 4.03
N GLU A 9 2.11 -3.88 2.89
CA GLU A 9 2.19 -5.35 2.77
C GLU A 9 3.32 -5.95 3.62
N ALA A 10 4.45 -5.25 3.80
CA ALA A 10 5.51 -5.69 4.70
C ALA A 10 5.05 -5.70 6.18
N GLU A 11 4.33 -4.67 6.63
CA GLU A 11 3.76 -4.66 7.98
C GLU A 11 2.66 -5.72 8.17
N ARG A 12 1.88 -6.00 7.12
CA ARG A 12 0.89 -7.07 7.10
C ARG A 12 1.54 -8.45 7.21
N ALA A 13 2.64 -8.69 6.50
CA ALA A 13 3.38 -9.96 6.55
C ALA A 13 3.91 -10.28 7.96
N LYS A 14 4.28 -9.24 8.73
CA LYS A 14 4.73 -9.39 10.13
C LYS A 14 3.63 -9.83 11.09
N LEU A 15 2.35 -9.77 10.70
CA LEU A 15 1.24 -10.26 11.54
C LEU A 15 1.23 -11.79 11.66
N THR A 16 1.81 -12.50 10.69
CA THR A 16 1.84 -13.96 10.69
C THR A 16 2.61 -14.47 11.90
N GLY A 17 1.95 -15.30 12.71
CA GLY A 17 2.56 -15.90 13.90
C GLY A 17 2.55 -15.02 15.16
N LEU A 18 1.97 -13.82 15.09
CA LEU A 18 1.74 -12.98 16.28
C LEU A 18 0.36 -13.25 16.90
N ASP A 19 0.27 -13.09 18.22
CA ASP A 19 -0.96 -13.13 18.99
C ASP A 19 -1.04 -12.00 20.03
N GLY A 20 -2.22 -11.84 20.63
CA GLY A 20 -2.50 -10.88 21.71
C GLY A 20 -2.00 -9.45 21.42
N ASN A 21 -1.37 -8.83 22.42
CA ASN A 21 -0.90 -7.45 22.33
C ASN A 21 0.15 -7.24 21.22
N ALA A 22 0.98 -8.24 20.91
CA ALA A 22 1.98 -8.13 19.85
C ALA A 22 1.30 -8.06 18.48
N TYR A 23 0.26 -8.88 18.27
CA TYR A 23 -0.59 -8.80 17.08
C TYR A 23 -1.28 -7.45 16.97
N ASP A 24 -1.87 -6.94 18.05
CA ASP A 24 -2.58 -5.66 18.03
C ASP A 24 -1.66 -4.47 17.72
N ALA A 25 -0.46 -4.46 18.32
CA ALA A 25 0.54 -3.43 18.06
C ALA A 25 1.02 -3.47 16.60
N GLN A 26 1.27 -4.67 16.06
CA GLN A 26 1.66 -4.84 14.67
C GLN A 26 0.52 -4.49 13.71
N ARG A 27 -0.72 -4.79 14.10
CA ARG A 27 -1.93 -4.45 13.33
C ARG A 27 -2.14 -2.94 13.27
N ALA A 28 -1.85 -2.20 14.33
CA ALA A 28 -1.90 -0.74 14.33
C ALA A 28 -0.91 -0.15 13.31
N LYS A 29 0.34 -0.62 13.30
CA LYS A 29 1.36 -0.21 12.31
C LYS A 29 0.94 -0.51 10.87
N TRP A 30 0.40 -1.70 10.63
CA TRP A 30 -0.15 -2.03 9.32
C TRP A 30 -1.29 -1.10 8.91
N ARG A 31 -2.23 -0.79 9.82
CA ARG A 31 -3.34 0.13 9.53
C ARG A 31 -2.86 1.54 9.21
N GLU A 32 -1.83 2.03 9.90
CA GLU A 32 -1.23 3.34 9.62
C GLU A 32 -0.61 3.38 8.21
N ALA A 33 0.23 2.39 7.87
CA ALA A 33 0.83 2.30 6.54
C ALA A 33 -0.24 2.14 5.43
N ALA A 34 -1.28 1.36 5.69
CA ALA A 34 -2.41 1.20 4.76
C ALA A 34 -3.20 2.52 4.59
N PHE A 35 -3.37 3.28 5.67
CA PHE A 35 -4.01 4.59 5.63
C PHE A 35 -3.20 5.56 4.77
N GLU A 36 -1.88 5.65 4.96
CA GLU A 36 -1.01 6.51 4.14
C GLU A 36 -1.09 6.15 2.65
N PHE A 37 -1.08 4.85 2.33
CA PHE A 37 -1.27 4.39 0.96
C PHE A 37 -2.61 4.87 0.39
N GLN A 38 -3.71 4.68 1.12
CA GLN A 38 -5.04 5.07 0.67
C GLN A 38 -5.18 6.59 0.50
N THR A 39 -4.62 7.38 1.42
CA THR A 39 -4.56 8.84 1.27
C THR A 39 -3.79 9.24 0.03
N ALA A 40 -2.66 8.59 -0.27
CA ALA A 40 -1.88 8.89 -1.47
C ALA A 40 -2.61 8.50 -2.76
N VAL A 41 -3.37 7.40 -2.77
CA VAL A 41 -4.22 7.00 -3.90
C VAL A 41 -5.30 8.04 -4.15
N THR A 42 -6.04 8.44 -3.11
CA THR A 42 -7.09 9.45 -3.23
C THR A 42 -6.53 10.76 -3.77
N LYS A 43 -5.46 11.28 -3.15
CA LYS A 43 -4.81 12.53 -3.61
C LYS A 43 -4.32 12.47 -5.06
N HIS A 44 -3.87 11.31 -5.53
CA HIS A 44 -3.40 11.17 -6.90
C HIS A 44 -4.55 11.16 -7.90
N ALA A 45 -5.64 10.44 -7.57
CA ALA A 45 -6.81 10.36 -8.42
C ALA A 45 -7.63 11.66 -8.50
N GLU A 46 -7.49 12.55 -7.52
CA GLU A 46 -8.12 13.88 -7.52
C GLU A 46 -7.40 14.91 -8.40
N ARG A 47 -6.24 14.58 -8.97
CA ARG A 47 -5.51 15.54 -9.81
C ARG A 47 -6.14 15.67 -11.19
N ASP A 48 -6.20 16.90 -11.70
CA ASP A 48 -6.79 17.19 -13.02
C ASP A 48 -6.05 16.51 -14.20
N ASP A 49 -4.78 16.14 -14.01
CA ASP A 49 -3.95 15.44 -15.01
C ASP A 49 -4.12 13.92 -14.98
N VAL A 50 -4.95 13.38 -14.08
CA VAL A 50 -5.19 11.94 -13.93
C VAL A 50 -6.57 11.59 -14.45
N THR A 51 -6.62 10.79 -15.52
CA THR A 51 -7.87 10.29 -16.10
C THR A 51 -8.37 9.00 -15.44
N MET A 52 -7.51 8.34 -14.66
CA MET A 52 -7.84 7.11 -13.94
C MET A 52 -8.68 7.40 -12.71
N THR A 53 -9.70 6.58 -12.49
CA THR A 53 -10.46 6.60 -11.24
C THR A 53 -9.57 6.21 -10.05
N ARG A 54 -9.96 6.63 -8.84
CA ARG A 54 -9.31 6.21 -7.58
C ARG A 54 -9.13 4.70 -7.48
N TYR A 55 -10.09 3.92 -7.98
CA TYR A 55 -10.02 2.45 -8.00
C TYR A 55 -8.93 1.94 -8.97
N GLU A 56 -8.86 2.48 -10.18
CA GLU A 56 -7.86 2.09 -11.18
C GLU A 56 -6.45 2.44 -10.72
N VAL A 57 -6.26 3.62 -10.11
CA VAL A 57 -4.99 4.02 -9.49
C VAL A 57 -4.58 3.04 -8.39
N GLU A 58 -5.52 2.63 -7.54
CA GLU A 58 -5.25 1.64 -6.49
C GLU A 58 -4.81 0.29 -7.08
N GLN A 59 -5.54 -0.23 -8.07
CA GLN A 59 -5.20 -1.51 -8.71
C GLN A 59 -3.85 -1.44 -9.42
N ALA A 60 -3.56 -0.35 -10.14
CA ALA A 60 -2.28 -0.15 -10.80
C ALA A 60 -1.12 -0.16 -9.79
N ALA A 61 -1.27 0.57 -8.67
CA ALA A 61 -0.25 0.60 -7.62
C ALA A 61 -0.04 -0.77 -6.96
N LYS A 62 -1.12 -1.51 -6.70
CA LYS A 62 -1.07 -2.88 -6.15
C LYS A 62 -0.40 -3.86 -7.10
N ASN A 63 -0.72 -3.79 -8.38
CA ASN A 63 -0.12 -4.64 -9.40
C ASN A 63 1.38 -4.35 -9.54
N ALA A 64 1.78 -3.08 -9.58
CA ALA A 64 3.19 -2.69 -9.63
C ALA A 64 3.96 -3.00 -8.32
N ALA A 65 3.27 -3.04 -7.18
CA ALA A 65 3.87 -3.47 -5.92
C ALA A 65 4.22 -4.98 -5.96
N ARG A 66 3.37 -5.81 -6.56
CA ARG A 66 3.55 -7.27 -6.71
C ARG A 66 4.52 -7.65 -7.83
N HIS A 67 4.53 -6.87 -8.92
CA HIS A 67 5.39 -7.09 -10.08
C HIS A 67 6.28 -5.87 -10.29
N PRO A 68 7.42 -5.75 -9.56
CA PRO A 68 8.41 -4.76 -9.91
C PRO A 68 8.87 -5.01 -11.36
N GLU A 69 8.82 -3.98 -12.20
CA GLU A 69 9.53 -4.04 -13.49
C GLU A 69 10.99 -4.43 -13.23
N PRO A 70 11.58 -5.33 -14.03
CA PRO A 70 13.01 -5.62 -13.94
C PRO A 70 13.77 -4.31 -14.14
N ALA A 71 14.77 -4.06 -13.29
CA ALA A 71 15.64 -2.90 -13.46
C ALA A 71 16.26 -2.95 -14.87
N PRO A 72 16.37 -1.81 -15.60
CA PRO A 72 17.05 -1.80 -16.88
C PRO A 72 18.50 -2.27 -16.67
N ALA A 73 18.89 -3.27 -17.45
CA ALA A 73 20.21 -3.92 -17.41
C ALA A 73 21.32 -3.01 -17.93
#